data_AF-A0AB74C8V9-F1
#
_entry.id   AF-A0AB74C8V9-F1
#
_cell.length_a   1.000
_cell.length_b   1.000
_cell.length_c   1.000
_cell.angle_alpha   90.00
_cell.angle_beta   90.00
_cell.angle_gamma   90.00
#
_symmetry.space_group_name_H-M   'P 1'
#
loop_
_entity.id
_entity.type
_entity.pdbx_description
1 polymer ?
#
loop_
_entity_poly.entity_id
_entity_poly.type
_entity_poly.pdbx_seq_one_letter_code
_entity_poly.pdbx_strand_id
1 'polypeptide(L)'
;MALVSLNLASLHRASGAEIISAKFSNTAYHYERAREKSEEPLIPDPQLFQSSSHSTSTDIPTISECAIHLELLEVFHALRDRVQQSTDLDNTFGIKPNIRTVYRKRYSSQLRKYESYTVTVKDTQFETRRKDKWHYFLELAVGRFTRWIRTVNMVSLSGANLQNENEPSRLGLLPPVDVLMVWHAFLLNPDDFDFYCVKHRLERMRKAPLPWQQIHEAINSRDWSYTLPEAHKNWLEKKAEFKPDLFETLVELGKRESHAKHVLSQYGSGSKTSSFSLLKYIDTPANYAFVEMVQATRASALRNKALKANVERQLKFVEKMHDHLWIRSPAVDGTLRRAIDRYEKFLQLFRDYPKTTLVPTLDVDLVWHTHLCNPEQYRTSLVERAGRMVNHDDKLGKSFLDIRFDKTQELFQIAFGQQYHVCLCWDCEAVSSAMEAFVANYDMDIIDDVDCDADNIVKKVEEDVRYYRAVEIARRKGVALPIR
;
A
#
# COMPACT_ATOMS: atom_id res chain seq x y z
N MET A 1 9.43 21.44 31.27
CA MET A 1 8.15 21.01 30.59
C MET A 1 7.52 22.03 29.63
N ALA A 2 7.34 23.32 29.97
CA ALA A 2 6.69 24.30 29.07
C ALA A 2 7.51 24.70 27.82
N LEU A 3 8.85 24.68 27.91
CA LEU A 3 9.75 24.99 26.78
C LEU A 3 9.87 23.84 25.77
N VAL A 4 9.89 22.58 26.24
CA VAL A 4 9.83 21.37 25.40
C VAL A 4 8.58 21.36 24.51
N SER A 5 7.44 21.83 25.06
CA SER A 5 6.17 21.97 24.32
C SER A 5 6.22 23.00 23.17
N LEU A 6 6.95 24.11 23.35
CA LEU A 6 7.11 25.16 22.33
C LEU A 6 8.03 24.72 21.17
N ASN A 7 9.10 23.99 21.49
CA ASN A 7 10.02 23.43 20.50
C ASN A 7 9.36 22.30 19.68
N LEU A 8 8.59 21.42 20.34
CA LEU A 8 7.83 20.35 19.69
C LEU A 8 6.73 20.90 18.76
N ALA A 9 6.02 21.96 19.18
CA ALA A 9 5.03 22.63 18.33
C ALA A 9 5.65 23.34 17.12
N SER A 10 6.90 23.81 17.24
CA SER A 10 7.64 24.44 16.14
C SER A 10 8.16 23.40 15.13
N LEU A 11 8.68 22.26 15.61
CA LEU A 11 9.05 21.11 14.79
C LEU A 11 7.84 20.53 14.04
N HIS A 12 6.71 20.38 14.73
CA HIS A 12 5.45 19.93 14.11
C HIS A 12 4.99 20.85 12.96
N ARG A 13 5.14 22.18 13.10
CA ARG A 13 4.83 23.14 12.03
C ARG A 13 5.80 23.07 10.85
N ALA A 14 7.08 22.78 11.08
CA ALA A 14 8.06 22.59 10.02
C ALA A 14 7.83 21.27 9.24
N SER A 15 7.42 20.22 9.94
CA SER A 15 7.14 18.87 9.43
C SER A 15 6.13 18.83 8.28
N GLY A 16 4.97 19.46 8.45
CA GLY A 16 3.89 19.43 7.46
C GLY A 16 4.19 20.22 6.18
N ALA A 17 5.07 21.22 6.26
CA ALA A 17 5.40 22.09 5.14
C ALA A 17 6.52 21.52 4.26
N GLU A 18 7.57 20.91 4.83
CA GLU A 18 8.80 20.59 4.10
C GLU A 18 8.67 19.41 3.12
N ILE A 19 8.00 18.32 3.50
CA ILE A 19 7.89 17.11 2.64
C ILE A 19 6.96 17.35 1.44
N ILE A 20 5.86 18.08 1.65
CA ILE A 20 4.91 18.46 0.59
C ILE A 20 5.51 19.56 -0.29
N SER A 21 6.22 20.52 0.31
CA SER A 21 6.95 21.59 -0.40
C SER A 21 8.11 21.06 -1.24
N ALA A 22 8.77 19.96 -0.87
CA ALA A 22 9.96 19.47 -1.58
C ALA A 22 9.72 19.05 -3.05
N LYS A 23 8.46 18.86 -3.48
CA LYS A 23 8.11 18.74 -4.91
C LYS A 23 8.32 20.04 -5.70
N PHE A 24 8.35 21.19 -5.01
CA PHE A 24 8.39 22.53 -5.58
C PHE A 24 9.49 23.45 -5.02
N SER A 25 10.06 23.14 -3.84
CA SER A 25 11.12 23.94 -3.22
C SER A 25 12.51 23.38 -3.52
N ASN A 26 13.38 24.29 -3.96
CA ASN A 26 14.84 24.10 -3.98
C ASN A 26 15.42 24.17 -2.56
N THR A 27 14.83 23.48 -1.58
CA THR A 27 15.45 23.38 -0.25
C THR A 27 16.74 22.58 -0.40
N ALA A 28 17.87 23.28 -0.50
CA ALA A 28 19.18 22.69 -0.72
C ALA A 28 19.76 22.31 0.65
N TYR A 29 19.56 21.05 1.05
CA TYR A 29 20.36 20.48 2.12
C TYR A 29 21.79 20.24 1.59
N HIS A 30 22.79 20.83 2.22
CA HIS A 30 24.19 20.71 1.83
C HIS A 30 24.83 19.47 2.46
N TYR A 31 24.53 18.29 1.89
CA TYR A 31 25.23 17.04 2.19
C TYR A 31 26.09 16.63 0.99
N GLU A 32 27.25 16.02 1.24
CA GLU A 32 28.00 15.33 0.17
C GLU A 32 27.13 14.17 -0.34
N ARG A 33 27.23 13.86 -1.64
CA ARG A 33 26.50 12.74 -2.25
C ARG A 33 27.43 11.56 -2.43
N ALA A 34 26.88 10.36 -2.23
CA ALA A 34 27.54 9.11 -2.56
C ALA A 34 28.05 9.15 -4.02
N ARG A 35 29.29 8.74 -4.22
CA ARG A 35 29.91 8.56 -5.54
C ARG A 35 29.60 7.17 -6.08
N GLU A 36 29.49 6.19 -5.19
CA GLU A 36 29.19 4.80 -5.50
C GLU A 36 27.95 4.30 -4.74
N LYS A 37 27.29 3.28 -5.28
CA LYS A 37 26.08 2.70 -4.67
C LYS A 37 26.35 2.07 -3.29
N SER A 38 27.56 1.58 -3.06
CA SER A 38 28.02 1.02 -1.78
C SER A 38 28.11 2.05 -0.66
N GLU A 39 28.26 3.33 -1.00
CA GLU A 39 28.32 4.45 -0.05
C GLU A 39 26.93 4.98 0.32
N GLU A 40 25.90 4.61 -0.44
CA GLU A 40 24.54 5.06 -0.16
C GLU A 40 24.01 4.47 1.17
N PRO A 41 23.34 5.28 2.01
CA PRO A 41 22.79 4.80 3.27
C PRO A 41 21.71 3.73 3.05
N LEU A 42 21.77 2.67 3.85
CA LEU A 42 20.74 1.63 3.89
C LEU A 42 19.58 2.11 4.77
N ILE A 43 18.60 2.75 4.13
CA ILE A 43 17.36 3.20 4.77
C ILE A 43 16.17 2.53 4.05
N PRO A 44 15.39 1.68 4.74
CA PRO A 44 15.42 1.40 6.19
C PRO A 44 16.63 0.55 6.60
N ASP A 45 16.98 0.55 7.90
CA ASP A 45 18.03 -0.32 8.44
C ASP A 45 17.65 -1.80 8.22
N PRO A 46 18.51 -2.64 7.60
CA PRO A 46 18.24 -4.06 7.41
C PRO A 46 17.91 -4.83 8.70
N GLN A 47 18.36 -4.37 9.87
CA GLN A 47 18.04 -4.99 11.16
C GLN A 47 16.53 -4.92 11.49
N LEU A 48 15.82 -3.92 10.97
CA LEU A 48 14.37 -3.74 11.17
C LEU A 48 13.56 -4.97 10.71
N PHE A 49 14.08 -5.71 9.74
CA PHE A 49 13.41 -6.85 9.11
C PHE A 49 13.82 -8.20 9.70
N GLN A 50 14.74 -8.22 10.67
CA GLN A 50 15.20 -9.46 11.28
C GLN A 50 14.20 -9.93 12.34
N SER A 51 13.74 -11.19 12.24
CA SER A 51 12.91 -11.81 13.28
C SER A 51 13.74 -11.98 14.55
N SER A 52 13.45 -11.20 15.60
CA SER A 52 14.12 -11.35 16.89
C SER A 52 13.85 -12.74 17.46
N SER A 53 14.92 -13.50 17.75
CA SER A 53 14.88 -14.85 18.33
C SER A 53 14.39 -14.90 19.80
N HIS A 54 13.86 -13.80 20.33
CA HIS A 54 13.56 -13.62 21.76
C HIS A 54 12.08 -13.40 22.12
N SER A 55 11.12 -13.45 21.19
CA SER A 55 9.69 -13.42 21.54
C SER A 55 9.11 -14.83 21.60
N THR A 56 8.84 -15.32 22.81
CA THR A 56 8.19 -16.61 23.08
C THR A 56 6.66 -16.58 22.97
N SER A 57 6.04 -15.41 22.76
CA SER A 57 4.61 -15.26 22.42
C SER A 57 4.48 -14.84 20.96
N THR A 58 4.00 -15.76 20.13
CA THR A 58 3.81 -15.61 18.68
C THR A 58 2.40 -15.12 18.36
N ASP A 59 1.81 -14.24 19.18
CA ASP A 59 0.34 -14.03 19.15
C ASP A 59 -0.09 -12.64 18.67
N ILE A 60 0.85 -11.71 18.47
CA ILE A 60 0.62 -10.38 17.88
C ILE A 60 1.70 -10.09 16.84
N PRO A 61 1.46 -9.16 15.89
CA PRO A 61 2.42 -8.85 14.86
C PRO A 61 3.75 -8.33 15.41
N THR A 62 4.85 -8.71 14.78
CA THR A 62 6.17 -8.21 15.13
C THR A 62 6.46 -6.85 14.50
N ILE A 63 7.52 -6.18 14.96
CA ILE A 63 8.06 -4.96 14.33
C ILE A 63 8.44 -5.27 12.87
N SER A 64 9.10 -6.40 12.61
CA SER A 64 9.49 -6.79 11.26
C SER A 64 8.29 -6.99 10.34
N GLU A 65 7.23 -7.68 10.79
CA GLU A 65 6.01 -7.85 10.00
C GLU A 65 5.33 -6.51 9.69
N CYS A 66 5.26 -5.61 10.68
CA CYS A 66 4.70 -4.27 10.46
C CYS A 66 5.56 -3.42 9.51
N ALA A 67 6.89 -3.53 9.58
CA ALA A 67 7.81 -2.85 8.68
C ALA A 67 7.67 -3.34 7.23
N ILE A 68 7.59 -4.65 7.02
CA ILE A 68 7.34 -5.24 5.70
C ILE A 68 5.97 -4.84 5.18
N HIS A 69 4.97 -4.75 6.06
CA HIS A 69 3.66 -4.26 5.68
C HIS A 69 3.71 -2.80 5.20
N LEU A 70 4.49 -1.92 5.86
CA LEU A 70 4.72 -0.56 5.35
C LEU A 70 5.36 -0.56 3.94
N GLU A 71 6.34 -1.41 3.67
CA GLU A 71 6.92 -1.53 2.32
C GLU A 71 5.88 -2.01 1.29
N LEU A 72 5.04 -2.97 1.67
CA LEU A 72 3.98 -3.48 0.79
C LEU A 72 2.94 -2.40 0.45
N LEU A 73 2.59 -1.54 1.40
CA LEU A 73 1.68 -0.42 1.16
C LEU A 73 2.29 0.59 0.17
N GLU A 74 3.59 0.84 0.26
CA GLU A 74 4.31 1.67 -0.73
C GLU A 74 4.31 1.05 -2.13
N VAL A 75 4.46 -0.27 -2.24
CA VAL A 75 4.33 -1.01 -3.51
C VAL A 75 2.94 -0.82 -4.11
N PHE A 76 1.87 -0.92 -3.31
CA PHE A 76 0.50 -0.70 -3.79
C PHE A 76 0.26 0.75 -4.21
N HIS A 77 0.80 1.71 -3.46
CA HIS A 77 0.75 3.13 -3.83
C HIS A 77 1.46 3.37 -5.18
N ALA A 78 2.69 2.87 -5.33
CA ALA A 78 3.48 2.99 -6.56
C ALA A 78 2.79 2.31 -7.76
N LEU A 79 2.20 1.13 -7.58
CA LEU A 79 1.43 0.44 -8.61
C LEU A 79 0.25 1.30 -9.10
N ARG A 80 -0.52 1.88 -8.17
CA ARG A 80 -1.66 2.72 -8.51
C ARG A 80 -1.23 3.97 -9.27
N ASP A 81 -0.21 4.66 -8.79
CA ASP A 81 0.33 5.85 -9.45
C ASP A 81 0.81 5.52 -10.86
N ARG A 82 1.52 4.40 -11.02
CA ARG A 82 1.97 3.89 -12.32
C ARG A 82 0.80 3.64 -13.28
N VAL A 83 -0.27 2.98 -12.82
CA VAL A 83 -1.48 2.73 -13.63
C VAL A 83 -2.17 4.03 -14.03
N GLN A 84 -2.34 4.97 -13.10
CA GLN A 84 -3.05 6.22 -13.34
C GLN A 84 -2.28 7.15 -14.28
N GLN A 85 -0.96 7.23 -14.13
CA GLN A 85 -0.12 8.14 -14.92
C GLN A 85 0.22 7.59 -16.31
N SER A 86 0.17 6.27 -16.52
CA SER A 86 0.59 5.62 -17.78
C SER A 86 -0.24 6.07 -19.00
N THR A 87 0.43 6.65 -19.98
CA THR A 87 -0.15 6.95 -21.31
C THR A 87 -0.27 5.72 -22.19
N ASP A 88 0.55 4.69 -21.95
CA ASP A 88 0.45 3.42 -22.66
C ASP A 88 -0.88 2.73 -22.35
N LEU A 89 -1.30 2.75 -21.08
CA LEU A 89 -2.61 2.23 -20.68
C LEU A 89 -3.77 3.08 -21.21
N ASP A 90 -3.59 4.39 -21.42
CA ASP A 90 -4.60 5.20 -22.12
C ASP A 90 -4.82 4.65 -23.54
N ASN A 91 -3.74 4.31 -24.24
CA ASN A 91 -3.81 3.67 -25.55
C ASN A 91 -4.39 2.24 -25.49
N THR A 92 -4.00 1.41 -24.52
CA THR A 92 -4.53 0.05 -24.34
C THR A 92 -6.05 0.05 -24.11
N PHE A 93 -6.55 0.95 -23.27
CA PHE A 93 -7.98 1.05 -22.95
C PHE A 93 -8.76 1.98 -23.88
N GLY A 94 -8.14 2.50 -24.95
CA GLY A 94 -8.81 3.36 -25.92
C GLY A 94 -9.24 4.73 -25.39
N ILE A 95 -8.64 5.19 -24.29
CA ILE A 95 -8.94 6.48 -23.67
C ILE A 95 -8.20 7.57 -24.43
N LYS A 96 -8.94 8.37 -25.20
CA LYS A 96 -8.39 9.44 -26.04
C LYS A 96 -8.99 10.81 -25.66
N PRO A 97 -8.24 11.90 -25.87
CA PRO A 97 -8.80 13.24 -25.74
C PRO A 97 -9.80 13.49 -26.86
N ASN A 98 -11.00 13.95 -26.51
CA ASN A 98 -12.05 14.32 -27.46
C ASN A 98 -11.87 15.78 -27.86
N ILE A 99 -10.90 16.03 -28.74
CA ILE A 99 -10.60 17.36 -29.24
C ILE A 99 -11.69 17.77 -30.23
N ARG A 100 -12.32 18.93 -30.01
CA ARG A 100 -13.34 19.48 -30.91
C ARG A 100 -12.83 20.73 -31.59
N THR A 101 -12.99 20.79 -32.91
CA THR A 101 -12.73 22.01 -33.69
C THR A 101 -14.05 22.78 -33.83
N VAL A 102 -14.09 24.02 -33.34
CA VAL A 102 -15.27 24.88 -33.45
C VAL A 102 -14.95 26.06 -34.35
N TYR A 103 -15.88 26.40 -35.23
CA TYR A 103 -15.77 27.59 -36.08
C TYR A 103 -16.23 28.82 -35.29
N ARG A 104 -15.38 29.84 -35.23
CA ARG A 104 -15.70 31.15 -34.65
C ARG A 104 -15.55 32.23 -35.71
N LYS A 105 -16.31 33.32 -35.59
CA LYS A 105 -16.20 34.47 -36.49
C LYS A 105 -15.39 35.57 -35.80
N ARG A 106 -14.45 36.18 -36.52
CA ARG A 106 -13.80 37.42 -36.13
C ARG A 106 -13.95 38.46 -37.25
N TYR A 107 -14.10 39.72 -36.89
CA TYR A 107 -14.12 40.79 -37.89
C TYR A 107 -12.70 41.10 -38.34
N SER A 108 -12.43 41.00 -39.64
CA SER A 108 -11.15 41.39 -40.23
C SER A 108 -11.24 42.84 -40.70
N SER A 109 -10.54 43.75 -40.03
CA SER A 109 -10.54 45.18 -40.36
C SER A 109 -9.92 45.46 -41.74
N GLN A 110 -8.90 44.70 -42.14
CA GLN A 110 -8.27 44.76 -43.46
C GLN A 110 -9.24 44.38 -44.59
N LEU A 111 -10.06 43.35 -44.37
CA LEU A 111 -10.98 42.82 -45.39
C LEU A 111 -12.42 43.32 -45.24
N ARG A 112 -12.68 44.16 -44.23
CA ARG A 112 -13.99 44.72 -43.86
C ARG A 112 -15.14 43.69 -43.79
N LYS A 113 -14.81 42.44 -43.45
CA LYS A 113 -15.76 41.32 -43.39
C LYS A 113 -15.51 40.42 -42.19
N TYR A 114 -16.54 39.69 -41.78
CA TYR A 114 -16.38 38.61 -40.82
C TYR A 114 -15.74 37.39 -41.49
N GLU A 115 -14.69 36.88 -40.88
CA GLU A 115 -14.00 35.67 -41.31
C GLU A 115 -14.18 34.57 -40.28
N SER A 116 -14.52 33.38 -40.76
CA SER A 116 -14.53 32.18 -39.94
C SER A 116 -13.09 31.69 -39.74
N TYR A 117 -12.73 31.40 -38.51
CA TYR A 117 -11.49 30.71 -38.15
C TYR A 117 -11.81 29.54 -37.22
N THR A 118 -10.94 28.54 -37.22
CA THR A 118 -11.10 27.35 -36.37
C THR A 118 -10.42 27.57 -35.02
N VAL A 119 -11.08 27.15 -33.96
CA VAL A 119 -10.52 27.09 -32.60
C VAL A 119 -10.62 25.66 -32.10
N THR A 120 -9.49 25.13 -31.65
CA THR A 120 -9.42 23.84 -30.98
C THR A 120 -9.85 24.00 -29.53
N VAL A 121 -10.92 23.30 -29.14
CA VAL A 121 -11.43 23.26 -27.76
C VAL A 121 -10.79 22.08 -27.04
N LYS A 122 -10.13 22.37 -25.91
CA LYS A 122 -9.54 21.35 -25.04
C LYS A 122 -10.63 20.51 -24.37
N ASP A 123 -10.35 19.23 -24.20
CA ASP A 123 -11.24 18.30 -23.50
C ASP A 123 -11.02 18.41 -21.98
N THR A 124 -11.93 19.10 -21.30
CA THR A 124 -11.85 19.31 -19.84
C THR A 124 -12.15 18.03 -19.05
N GLN A 125 -12.75 17.01 -19.66
CA GLN A 125 -13.09 15.75 -19.01
C GLN A 125 -12.03 14.66 -19.21
N PHE A 126 -11.00 14.90 -20.03
CA PHE A 126 -9.99 13.89 -20.36
C PHE A 126 -9.30 13.32 -19.12
N GLU A 127 -8.81 14.18 -18.22
CA GLU A 127 -8.17 13.71 -16.97
C GLU A 127 -9.12 12.96 -16.04
N THR A 128 -10.42 13.27 -16.09
CA THR A 128 -11.41 12.51 -15.30
C THR A 128 -11.58 11.10 -15.88
N ARG A 129 -11.68 10.97 -17.22
CA ARG A 129 -11.78 9.65 -17.87
C ARG A 129 -10.51 8.82 -17.72
N ARG A 130 -9.33 9.45 -17.64
CA ARG A 130 -8.06 8.73 -17.36
C ARG A 130 -8.08 8.03 -16.00
N LYS A 131 -8.85 8.52 -15.02
CA LYS A 131 -8.99 7.86 -13.72
C LYS A 131 -9.70 6.50 -13.81
N ASP A 132 -10.51 6.27 -14.86
CA ASP A 132 -11.23 5.01 -15.06
C ASP A 132 -10.28 3.82 -15.29
N LYS A 133 -9.05 4.07 -15.75
CA LYS A 133 -8.01 3.02 -15.90
C LYS A 133 -7.81 2.21 -14.63
N TRP A 134 -7.83 2.87 -13.47
CA TRP A 134 -7.67 2.17 -12.20
C TRP A 134 -8.80 1.18 -11.96
N HIS A 135 -10.05 1.56 -12.25
CA HIS A 135 -11.19 0.67 -12.12
C HIS A 135 -11.12 -0.52 -13.07
N TYR A 136 -10.62 -0.34 -14.29
CA TYR A 136 -10.44 -1.44 -15.26
C TYR A 136 -9.31 -2.38 -14.83
N PHE A 137 -8.19 -1.81 -14.36
CA PHE A 137 -7.08 -2.57 -13.82
C PHE A 137 -7.51 -3.42 -12.61
N LEU A 138 -8.27 -2.85 -11.68
CA LEU A 138 -8.78 -3.58 -10.52
C LEU A 138 -9.72 -4.72 -10.89
N GLU A 139 -10.60 -4.54 -11.88
CA GLU A 139 -11.46 -5.63 -12.34
C GLU A 139 -10.64 -6.80 -12.88
N LEU A 140 -9.62 -6.52 -13.68
CA LEU A 140 -8.69 -7.54 -14.20
C LEU A 140 -7.86 -8.20 -13.08
N ALA A 141 -7.37 -7.44 -12.11
CA ALA A 141 -6.65 -7.94 -10.94
C ALA A 141 -7.53 -8.89 -10.11
N VAL A 142 -8.80 -8.54 -9.89
CA VAL A 142 -9.78 -9.40 -9.22
C VAL A 142 -10.04 -10.67 -10.02
N GLY A 143 -10.18 -10.56 -11.34
CA GLY A 143 -10.27 -11.71 -12.25
C GLY A 143 -9.10 -12.68 -12.06
N ARG A 144 -7.87 -12.14 -12.12
CA ARG A 144 -6.63 -12.89 -11.88
C ARG A 144 -6.59 -13.51 -10.48
N PHE A 145 -6.94 -12.77 -9.44
CA PHE A 145 -6.99 -13.26 -8.06
C PHE A 145 -7.94 -14.46 -7.91
N THR A 146 -9.17 -14.39 -8.45
CA THR A 146 -10.13 -15.49 -8.28
C THR A 146 -9.69 -16.79 -8.97
N ARG A 147 -8.91 -16.71 -10.05
CA ARG A 147 -8.31 -17.89 -10.68
C ARG A 147 -7.06 -18.33 -9.92
N TRP A 148 -6.20 -17.39 -9.50
CA TRP A 148 -4.98 -17.67 -8.73
C TRP A 148 -5.27 -18.40 -7.41
N ILE A 149 -6.22 -17.90 -6.60
CA ILE A 149 -6.53 -18.47 -5.29
C ILE A 149 -7.05 -19.92 -5.40
N ARG A 150 -7.78 -20.25 -6.46
CA ARG A 150 -8.24 -21.62 -6.73
C ARG A 150 -7.07 -22.50 -7.15
N THR A 151 -6.21 -22.03 -8.05
CA THR A 151 -5.04 -22.78 -8.50
C THR A 151 -4.10 -23.09 -7.33
N VAL A 152 -3.75 -22.09 -6.51
CA VAL A 152 -2.86 -22.29 -5.36
C VAL A 152 -3.50 -23.21 -4.30
N ASN A 153 -4.81 -23.13 -4.10
CA ASN A 153 -5.51 -24.04 -3.19
C ASN A 153 -5.51 -25.50 -3.69
N MET A 154 -5.61 -25.73 -5.00
CA MET A 154 -5.60 -27.07 -5.59
C MET A 154 -4.20 -27.69 -5.69
N VAL A 155 -3.15 -26.87 -5.73
CA VAL A 155 -1.76 -27.34 -5.86
C VAL A 155 -1.24 -27.82 -4.51
N SER A 156 -1.66 -29.02 -4.12
CA SER A 156 -1.03 -29.86 -3.10
C SER A 156 -0.70 -31.24 -3.71
N LEU A 157 0.59 -31.53 -3.88
CA LEU A 157 1.19 -32.87 -3.95
C LEU A 157 0.60 -33.89 -4.97
N SER A 158 0.41 -33.54 -6.23
CA SER A 158 0.37 -34.57 -7.31
C SER A 158 1.77 -35.13 -7.66
N GLY A 159 2.70 -35.08 -6.71
CA GLY A 159 4.11 -35.36 -6.92
C GLY A 159 4.96 -35.24 -5.66
N ALA A 160 4.49 -35.78 -4.52
CA ALA A 160 5.39 -36.09 -3.42
C ALA A 160 6.34 -37.23 -3.86
N ASN A 161 7.35 -36.91 -4.67
CA ASN A 161 8.59 -37.66 -4.65
C ASN A 161 9.31 -37.28 -3.35
N LEU A 162 9.27 -38.20 -2.39
CA LEU A 162 9.91 -38.14 -1.08
C LEU A 162 11.47 -38.12 -1.14
N GLN A 163 12.09 -37.46 -2.12
CA GLN A 163 13.55 -37.48 -2.30
C GLN A 163 14.23 -36.15 -2.69
N ASN A 164 13.51 -35.02 -2.74
CA ASN A 164 14.16 -33.72 -2.94
C ASN A 164 13.92 -32.81 -1.74
N GLU A 165 14.89 -32.75 -0.83
CA GLU A 165 14.92 -31.82 0.31
C GLU A 165 15.14 -30.34 -0.09
N ASN A 166 15.17 -30.03 -1.39
CA ASN A 166 15.36 -28.68 -1.93
C ASN A 166 14.10 -28.06 -2.58
N GLU A 167 12.89 -28.61 -2.38
CA GLU A 167 11.65 -27.98 -2.87
C GLU A 167 10.90 -27.18 -1.78
N PRO A 168 10.53 -25.90 -2.05
CA PRO A 168 9.94 -25.00 -1.05
C PRO A 168 8.47 -25.36 -0.76
N SER A 169 8.26 -26.36 0.10
CA SER A 169 6.94 -26.74 0.58
C SER A 169 6.65 -26.11 1.93
N ARG A 170 6.00 -24.93 1.90
CA ARG A 170 4.91 -24.48 2.81
C ARG A 170 4.52 -23.06 2.38
N LEU A 171 3.47 -22.99 1.56
CA LEU A 171 2.93 -21.85 0.82
C LEU A 171 3.76 -21.23 -0.32
N GLY A 172 5.09 -21.39 -0.36
CA GLY A 172 6.14 -20.72 -1.16
C GLY A 172 5.94 -20.33 -2.63
N LEU A 173 4.81 -19.73 -3.00
CA LEU A 173 4.56 -19.12 -4.30
C LEU A 173 4.01 -17.72 -4.06
N LEU A 174 4.84 -16.72 -4.33
CA LEU A 174 4.42 -15.33 -4.26
C LEU A 174 3.45 -15.00 -5.41
N PRO A 175 2.30 -14.37 -5.13
CA PRO A 175 1.41 -13.88 -6.16
C PRO A 175 2.00 -12.66 -6.88
N PRO A 176 1.62 -12.42 -8.16
CA PRO A 176 1.78 -11.11 -8.80
C PRO A 176 1.27 -9.97 -7.93
N VAL A 177 1.89 -8.78 -8.04
CA VAL A 177 1.56 -7.61 -7.21
C VAL A 177 0.07 -7.21 -7.27
N ASP A 178 -0.57 -7.34 -8.44
CA ASP A 178 -1.99 -7.05 -8.61
C ASP A 178 -2.89 -8.05 -7.85
N VAL A 179 -2.47 -9.32 -7.80
CA VAL A 179 -3.15 -10.39 -7.07
C VAL A 179 -2.87 -10.27 -5.57
N LEU A 180 -1.64 -9.92 -5.19
CA LEU A 180 -1.23 -9.68 -3.80
C LEU A 180 -2.06 -8.56 -3.17
N MET A 181 -2.28 -7.46 -3.91
CA MET A 181 -3.13 -6.34 -3.49
C MET A 181 -4.58 -6.77 -3.22
N VAL A 182 -5.17 -7.58 -4.11
CA VAL A 182 -6.53 -8.08 -3.91
C VAL A 182 -6.60 -9.04 -2.72
N TRP A 183 -5.59 -9.91 -2.56
CA TRP A 183 -5.54 -10.84 -1.44
C TRP A 183 -5.41 -10.11 -0.10
N HIS A 184 -4.47 -9.17 0.00
CA HIS A 184 -4.28 -8.30 1.17
C HIS A 184 -5.59 -7.61 1.55
N ALA A 185 -6.20 -6.86 0.63
CA ALA A 185 -7.45 -6.15 0.92
C ALA A 185 -8.60 -7.08 1.33
N PHE A 186 -8.60 -8.34 0.85
CA PHE A 186 -9.60 -9.31 1.25
C PHE A 186 -9.38 -9.86 2.67
N LEU A 187 -8.12 -10.08 3.07
CA LEU A 187 -7.77 -10.51 4.43
C LEU A 187 -8.20 -9.48 5.49
N LEU A 188 -8.23 -8.20 5.14
CA LEU A 188 -8.74 -7.13 6.00
C LEU A 188 -10.26 -7.18 6.25
N ASN A 189 -10.98 -8.10 5.60
CA ASN A 189 -12.40 -8.35 5.81
C ASN A 189 -12.58 -9.81 6.30
N PRO A 190 -12.24 -10.13 7.56
CA PRO A 190 -12.02 -11.50 8.01
C PRO A 190 -13.27 -12.39 7.89
N ASP A 191 -14.45 -11.86 8.19
CA ASP A 191 -15.71 -12.61 8.07
C ASP A 191 -16.07 -12.91 6.59
N ASP A 192 -15.90 -11.91 5.72
CA ASP A 192 -16.15 -12.05 4.28
C ASP A 192 -15.16 -13.04 3.63
N PHE A 193 -13.88 -12.99 4.04
CA PHE A 193 -12.83 -13.89 3.59
C PHE A 193 -13.09 -15.33 4.03
N ASP A 194 -13.40 -15.53 5.31
CA ASP A 194 -13.71 -16.84 5.88
C ASP A 194 -14.90 -17.49 5.16
N PHE A 195 -16.00 -16.73 5.00
CA PHE A 195 -17.19 -17.17 4.29
C PHE A 195 -16.88 -17.56 2.83
N TYR A 196 -16.10 -16.73 2.12
CA TYR A 196 -15.72 -17.03 0.73
C TYR A 196 -14.88 -18.30 0.64
N CYS A 197 -13.91 -18.48 1.54
CA CYS A 197 -13.10 -19.68 1.60
C CYS A 197 -13.94 -20.93 1.87
N VAL A 198 -14.88 -20.88 2.82
CA VAL A 198 -15.80 -21.99 3.10
C VAL A 198 -16.66 -22.30 1.87
N LYS A 199 -17.29 -21.29 1.28
CA LYS A 199 -18.16 -21.42 0.10
C LYS A 199 -17.45 -22.05 -1.10
N HIS A 200 -16.16 -21.74 -1.27
CA HIS A 200 -15.35 -22.21 -2.39
C HIS A 200 -14.41 -23.39 -2.04
N ARG A 201 -14.54 -23.98 -0.85
CA ARG A 201 -13.70 -25.09 -0.36
C ARG A 201 -12.19 -24.79 -0.41
N LEU A 202 -11.84 -23.56 -0.02
CA LEU A 202 -10.46 -23.05 -0.02
C LEU A 202 -9.79 -23.26 1.35
N GLU A 203 -9.78 -24.50 1.84
CA GLU A 203 -9.34 -24.85 3.20
C GLU A 203 -7.90 -24.42 3.50
N ARG A 204 -7.00 -24.53 2.52
CA ARG A 204 -5.60 -24.10 2.67
C ARG A 204 -5.48 -22.59 2.73
N MET A 205 -6.11 -21.90 1.79
CA MET A 205 -6.03 -20.43 1.70
C MET A 205 -6.72 -19.75 2.87
N ARG A 206 -7.76 -20.37 3.44
CA ARG A 206 -8.44 -19.91 4.66
C ARG A 206 -7.49 -19.71 5.84
N LYS A 207 -6.40 -20.50 5.90
CA LYS A 207 -5.44 -20.52 7.00
C LYS A 207 -4.10 -19.89 6.67
N ALA A 208 -3.89 -19.49 5.42
CA ALA A 208 -2.61 -19.07 4.92
C ALA A 208 -2.28 -17.65 5.39
N PRO A 209 -1.16 -17.42 6.11
CA PRO A 209 -0.68 -16.07 6.36
C PRO A 209 -0.06 -15.47 5.09
N LEU A 210 0.01 -14.14 5.02
CA LEU A 210 0.88 -13.49 4.05
C LEU A 210 2.35 -13.88 4.33
N PRO A 211 3.12 -14.28 3.31
CA PRO A 211 4.50 -14.68 3.49
C PRO A 211 5.42 -13.44 3.58
N TRP A 212 5.38 -12.73 4.72
CA TRP A 212 6.04 -11.43 4.90
C TRP A 212 7.50 -11.42 4.46
N GLN A 213 8.32 -12.37 4.93
CA GLN A 213 9.74 -12.42 4.57
C GLN A 213 9.98 -12.54 3.05
N GLN A 214 9.19 -13.36 2.36
CA GLN A 214 9.30 -13.53 0.91
C GLN A 214 8.82 -12.27 0.17
N ILE A 215 7.82 -11.58 0.72
CA ILE A 215 7.36 -10.29 0.19
C ILE A 215 8.48 -9.25 0.30
N HIS A 216 9.13 -9.14 1.45
CA HIS A 216 10.27 -8.24 1.67
C HIS A 216 11.40 -8.49 0.67
N GLU A 217 11.80 -9.75 0.50
CA GLU A 217 12.86 -10.16 -0.44
C GLU A 217 12.51 -9.85 -1.91
N ALA A 218 11.22 -9.76 -2.24
CA ALA A 218 10.74 -9.41 -3.57
C ALA A 218 10.60 -7.90 -3.80
N ILE A 219 10.73 -7.07 -2.75
CA ILE A 219 10.60 -5.62 -2.82
C ILE A 219 11.97 -4.96 -2.94
N ASN A 220 12.11 -4.09 -3.93
CA ASN A 220 13.24 -3.19 -4.00
C ASN A 220 12.97 -1.97 -3.11
N SER A 221 13.70 -1.89 -2.00
CA SER A 221 13.57 -0.78 -1.06
C SER A 221 13.97 0.57 -1.63
N ARG A 222 14.55 0.69 -2.84
CA ARG A 222 14.86 1.98 -3.47
C ARG A 222 13.64 2.62 -4.13
N ASP A 223 12.93 1.86 -4.94
CA ASP A 223 11.91 2.36 -5.87
C ASP A 223 10.55 1.71 -5.69
N TRP A 224 10.41 0.84 -4.68
CA TRP A 224 9.19 0.09 -4.38
C TRP A 224 8.73 -0.80 -5.53
N SER A 225 9.64 -1.20 -6.42
CA SER A 225 9.36 -2.22 -7.42
C SER A 225 9.24 -3.59 -6.76
N TYR A 226 8.26 -4.38 -7.23
CA TYR A 226 8.02 -5.74 -6.76
C TYR A 226 8.40 -6.73 -7.85
N THR A 227 9.41 -7.57 -7.60
CA THR A 227 9.92 -8.54 -8.56
C THR A 227 9.77 -9.95 -8.05
N LEU A 228 8.94 -10.75 -8.72
CA LEU A 228 8.80 -12.16 -8.41
C LEU A 228 10.11 -12.93 -8.66
N PRO A 229 10.48 -13.87 -7.77
CA PRO A 229 11.53 -14.84 -8.04
C PRO A 229 11.27 -15.62 -9.33
N GLU A 230 12.34 -15.95 -10.05
CA GLU A 230 12.25 -16.58 -11.38
C GLU A 230 11.50 -17.93 -11.33
N ALA A 231 11.68 -18.71 -10.26
CA ALA A 231 10.92 -19.94 -10.05
C ALA A 231 9.41 -19.70 -9.97
N HIS A 232 8.97 -18.60 -9.33
CA HIS A 232 7.56 -18.27 -9.17
C HIS A 232 6.96 -17.76 -10.49
N LYS A 233 7.72 -16.96 -11.26
CA LYS A 233 7.32 -16.55 -12.62
C LYS A 233 7.08 -17.75 -13.52
N ASN A 234 8.04 -18.68 -13.54
CA ASN A 234 7.94 -19.91 -14.32
C ASN A 234 6.74 -20.77 -13.92
N TRP A 235 6.45 -20.87 -12.62
CA TRP A 235 5.27 -21.58 -12.15
C TRP A 235 3.96 -20.92 -12.60
N LEU A 236 3.87 -19.59 -12.48
CA LEU A 236 2.69 -18.83 -12.92
C LEU A 236 2.40 -19.03 -14.40
N GLU A 237 3.43 -18.97 -15.24
CA GLU A 237 3.27 -19.14 -16.68
C GLU A 237 2.94 -20.59 -17.07
N LYS A 238 3.62 -21.58 -16.48
CA LYS A 238 3.51 -22.99 -16.90
C LYS A 238 2.34 -23.73 -16.25
N LYS A 239 1.99 -23.42 -15.00
CA LYS A 239 0.98 -24.16 -14.23
C LYS A 239 -0.33 -23.40 -14.08
N ALA A 240 -0.26 -22.09 -13.97
CA ALA A 240 -1.43 -21.27 -13.72
C ALA A 240 -1.90 -20.50 -14.98
N GLU A 241 -1.10 -20.55 -16.06
CA GLU A 241 -1.32 -19.85 -17.33
C GLU A 241 -1.52 -18.34 -17.15
N PHE A 242 -0.79 -17.75 -16.20
CA PHE A 242 -0.80 -16.31 -15.92
C PHE A 242 0.48 -15.65 -16.39
N LYS A 243 0.32 -14.45 -16.96
CA LYS A 243 1.47 -13.54 -17.10
C LYS A 243 1.86 -12.97 -15.72
N PRO A 244 3.16 -12.97 -15.35
CA PRO A 244 3.59 -12.56 -14.01
C PRO A 244 3.27 -11.11 -13.63
N ASP A 245 3.17 -10.21 -14.61
CA ASP A 245 2.91 -8.78 -14.39
C ASP A 245 1.73 -8.31 -15.26
N LEU A 246 0.63 -7.90 -14.61
CA LEU A 246 -0.56 -7.41 -15.32
C LEU A 246 -0.31 -6.07 -16.02
N PHE A 247 0.43 -5.14 -15.40
CA PHE A 247 0.69 -3.82 -15.96
C PHE A 247 1.50 -3.95 -17.26
N GLU A 248 2.62 -4.69 -17.21
CA GLU A 248 3.46 -4.92 -18.39
C GLU A 248 2.69 -5.65 -19.49
N THR A 249 1.89 -6.65 -19.12
CA THR A 249 1.04 -7.36 -20.09
C THR A 249 0.10 -6.40 -20.82
N LEU A 250 -0.56 -5.49 -20.09
CA LEU A 250 -1.47 -4.51 -20.68
C LEU A 250 -0.75 -3.49 -21.55
N VAL A 251 0.45 -3.05 -21.16
CA VAL A 251 1.29 -2.14 -21.96
C VAL A 251 1.70 -2.82 -23.27
N GLU A 252 2.20 -4.06 -23.22
CA GLU A 252 2.62 -4.81 -24.41
C GLU A 252 1.45 -5.06 -25.38
N LEU A 253 0.28 -5.43 -24.86
CA LEU A 253 -0.93 -5.61 -25.67
C LEU A 253 -1.37 -4.30 -26.36
N GLY A 254 -1.11 -3.15 -25.74
CA GLY A 254 -1.42 -1.83 -26.32
C GLY A 254 -0.56 -1.46 -27.53
N LYS A 255 0.66 -2.01 -27.64
CA LYS A 255 1.65 -1.63 -28.67
C LYS A 255 1.27 -2.06 -30.08
N ARG A 256 0.50 -3.15 -30.24
CA ARG A 256 0.15 -3.74 -31.54
C ARG A 256 -1.36 -3.88 -31.70
N GLU A 257 -1.86 -3.61 -32.90
CA GLU A 257 -3.25 -3.90 -33.24
C GLU A 257 -3.48 -5.42 -33.24
N SER A 258 -4.33 -5.88 -32.33
CA SER A 258 -4.63 -7.30 -32.07
C SER A 258 -6.08 -7.45 -31.62
N HIS A 259 -6.60 -8.68 -31.59
CA HIS A 259 -7.94 -8.92 -31.04
C HIS A 259 -7.97 -8.55 -29.55
N ALA A 260 -6.92 -8.91 -28.80
CA ALA A 260 -6.75 -8.51 -27.41
C ALA A 260 -6.79 -6.99 -27.19
N LYS A 261 -6.04 -6.22 -27.98
CA LYS A 261 -6.10 -4.74 -27.93
C LYS A 261 -7.50 -4.21 -28.21
N HIS A 262 -8.17 -4.74 -29.22
CA HIS A 262 -9.53 -4.31 -29.55
C HIS A 262 -10.50 -4.54 -28.39
N VAL A 263 -10.46 -5.72 -27.77
CA VAL A 263 -11.30 -6.05 -26.61
C VAL A 263 -11.03 -5.09 -25.44
N LEU A 264 -9.75 -4.78 -25.16
CA LEU A 264 -9.36 -3.85 -24.11
C LEU A 264 -9.76 -2.40 -24.41
N SER A 265 -9.69 -1.97 -25.68
CA SER A 265 -10.11 -0.62 -26.09
C SER A 265 -11.61 -0.34 -25.87
N GLN A 266 -12.40 -1.41 -25.74
CA GLN A 266 -13.83 -1.36 -25.48
C GLN A 266 -14.18 -1.66 -24.01
N TYR A 267 -13.19 -1.78 -23.11
CA TYR A 267 -13.43 -2.23 -21.73
C TYR A 267 -14.42 -1.32 -20.99
N GLY A 268 -14.29 0.00 -21.15
CA GLY A 268 -15.19 0.99 -20.58
C GLY A 268 -16.53 1.17 -21.30
N SER A 269 -16.71 0.55 -22.47
CA SER A 269 -17.96 0.67 -23.23
C SER A 269 -18.97 -0.35 -22.72
N GLY A 270 -20.16 0.13 -22.31
CA GLY A 270 -21.30 -0.72 -21.90
C GLY A 270 -21.91 -1.57 -23.04
N SER A 271 -21.39 -1.45 -24.26
CA SER A 271 -21.82 -2.26 -25.40
C SER A 271 -21.35 -3.71 -25.20
N LYS A 272 -22.27 -4.67 -25.37
CA LYS A 272 -21.92 -6.05 -25.67
C LYS A 272 -20.98 -6.00 -26.89
N THR A 273 -19.82 -6.64 -26.77
CA THR A 273 -18.79 -6.69 -27.82
C THR A 273 -19.44 -6.84 -29.19
N SER A 274 -19.28 -5.87 -30.08
CA SER A 274 -19.80 -5.96 -31.46
C SER A 274 -19.27 -7.24 -32.09
N SER A 275 -20.07 -7.92 -32.91
CA SER A 275 -19.66 -9.14 -33.62
C SER A 275 -18.28 -8.95 -34.26
N PHE A 276 -17.27 -9.56 -33.67
CA PHE A 276 -15.88 -9.35 -34.05
C PHE A 276 -15.54 -10.34 -35.16
N SER A 277 -15.04 -9.84 -36.29
CA SER A 277 -14.44 -10.73 -37.30
C SER A 277 -13.05 -11.12 -36.82
N LEU A 278 -12.93 -12.36 -36.33
CA LEU A 278 -11.66 -12.98 -35.91
C LEU A 278 -10.58 -12.97 -37.02
N LEU A 279 -10.98 -12.78 -38.27
CA LEU A 279 -10.11 -12.85 -39.46
C LEU A 279 -9.27 -11.59 -39.71
N LYS A 280 -9.48 -10.49 -38.96
CA LYS A 280 -8.82 -9.20 -39.27
C LYS A 280 -7.44 -9.01 -38.63
N TYR A 281 -7.06 -9.86 -37.67
CA TYR A 281 -5.81 -9.74 -36.92
C TYR A 281 -5.17 -11.10 -36.70
N ILE A 282 -3.85 -11.17 -36.83
CA ILE A 282 -3.05 -12.35 -36.42
C ILE A 282 -2.85 -12.23 -34.92
N ASP A 283 -3.37 -13.17 -34.14
CA ASP A 283 -3.19 -13.19 -32.69
C ASP A 283 -2.52 -14.48 -32.20
N THR A 284 -1.83 -14.39 -31.06
CA THR A 284 -1.12 -15.55 -30.47
C THR A 284 -2.05 -16.36 -29.57
N PRO A 285 -1.81 -17.66 -29.35
CA PRO A 285 -2.58 -18.46 -28.39
C PRO A 285 -2.63 -17.84 -26.99
N ALA A 286 -1.53 -17.20 -26.55
CA ALA A 286 -1.46 -16.50 -25.27
C ALA A 286 -2.42 -15.30 -25.20
N ASN A 287 -2.57 -14.55 -26.28
CA ASN A 287 -3.49 -13.42 -26.35
C ASN A 287 -4.95 -13.87 -26.38
N TYR A 288 -5.26 -15.00 -27.04
CA TYR A 288 -6.60 -15.61 -26.94
C TYR A 288 -6.94 -16.02 -25.51
N ALA A 289 -6.02 -16.72 -24.82
CA ALA A 289 -6.21 -17.09 -23.41
C ALA A 289 -6.41 -15.86 -22.51
N PHE A 290 -5.68 -14.77 -22.79
CA PHE A 290 -5.86 -13.50 -22.08
C PHE A 290 -7.25 -12.88 -22.35
N VAL A 291 -7.71 -12.88 -23.60
CA VAL A 291 -9.06 -12.38 -23.95
C VAL A 291 -10.15 -13.20 -23.28
N GLU A 292 -10.03 -14.52 -23.23
CA GLU A 292 -10.96 -15.38 -22.50
C GLU A 292 -10.99 -15.03 -21.00
N MET A 293 -9.82 -14.79 -20.40
CA MET A 293 -9.73 -14.33 -19.01
C MET A 293 -10.43 -12.97 -18.82
N VAL A 294 -10.22 -12.03 -19.73
CA VAL A 294 -10.90 -10.71 -19.72
C VAL A 294 -12.43 -10.88 -19.80
N GLN A 295 -12.92 -11.71 -20.71
CA GLN A 295 -14.35 -11.96 -20.88
C GLN A 295 -14.97 -12.64 -19.66
N ALA A 296 -14.31 -13.66 -19.11
CA ALA A 296 -14.73 -14.35 -17.89
C ALA A 296 -14.75 -13.39 -16.68
N THR A 297 -13.78 -12.50 -16.60
CA THR A 297 -13.72 -11.43 -15.59
C THR A 297 -14.93 -10.51 -15.71
N ARG A 298 -15.22 -9.99 -16.91
CA ARG A 298 -16.39 -9.13 -17.14
C ARG A 298 -17.71 -9.84 -16.82
N ALA A 299 -17.84 -11.11 -17.21
CA ALA A 299 -19.04 -11.90 -16.92
C ALA A 299 -19.25 -12.16 -15.41
N SER A 300 -18.19 -12.12 -14.61
CA SER A 300 -18.24 -12.32 -13.16
C SER A 300 -18.11 -11.03 -12.33
N ALA A 301 -17.95 -9.86 -12.98
CA ALA A 301 -17.70 -8.58 -12.32
C ALA A 301 -18.74 -8.24 -11.23
N LEU A 302 -20.03 -8.47 -11.50
CA LEU A 302 -21.09 -8.22 -10.50
C LEU A 302 -20.94 -9.11 -9.26
N ARG A 303 -20.61 -10.39 -9.44
CA ARG A 303 -20.39 -11.33 -8.34
C ARG A 303 -19.14 -11.00 -7.52
N ASN A 304 -18.12 -10.46 -8.19
CA ASN A 304 -16.83 -10.13 -7.58
C ASN A 304 -16.74 -8.65 -7.17
N LYS A 305 -17.84 -7.89 -7.23
CA LYS A 305 -17.88 -6.45 -6.92
C LYS A 305 -17.32 -6.15 -5.52
N ALA A 306 -17.60 -7.01 -4.54
CA ALA A 306 -17.09 -6.84 -3.18
C ALA A 306 -15.55 -6.88 -3.11
N LEU A 307 -14.89 -7.78 -3.85
CA LEU A 307 -13.43 -7.88 -3.87
C LEU A 307 -12.78 -6.59 -4.40
N LYS A 308 -13.32 -6.03 -5.48
CA LYS A 308 -12.89 -4.74 -6.02
C LYS A 308 -13.12 -3.61 -5.00
N ALA A 309 -14.31 -3.58 -4.39
CA ALA A 309 -14.66 -2.57 -3.41
C ALA A 309 -13.76 -2.62 -2.18
N ASN A 310 -13.24 -3.79 -1.77
CA ASN A 310 -12.30 -3.90 -0.65
C ASN A 310 -11.01 -3.14 -0.97
N VAL A 311 -10.42 -3.35 -2.16
CA VAL A 311 -9.22 -2.61 -2.59
C VAL A 311 -9.48 -1.10 -2.65
N GLU A 312 -10.64 -0.69 -3.17
CA GLU A 312 -11.02 0.73 -3.27
C GLU A 312 -11.18 1.40 -1.91
N ARG A 313 -11.71 0.70 -0.88
CA ARG A 313 -11.85 1.25 0.47
C ARG A 313 -10.51 1.43 1.17
N GLN A 314 -9.58 0.50 0.96
CA GLN A 314 -8.25 0.53 1.56
C GLN A 314 -7.34 1.63 0.98
N LEU A 315 -7.69 2.20 -0.17
CA LEU A 315 -6.91 3.25 -0.81
C LEU A 315 -6.62 4.44 0.13
N LYS A 316 -7.62 4.92 0.88
CA LYS A 316 -7.43 6.06 1.79
C LYS A 316 -6.46 5.74 2.92
N PHE A 317 -6.41 4.49 3.35
CA PHE A 317 -5.45 4.05 4.34
C PHE A 317 -4.05 4.04 3.74
N VAL A 318 -3.86 3.44 2.56
CA VAL A 318 -2.59 3.45 1.81
C VAL A 318 -2.08 4.89 1.59
N GLU A 319 -2.95 5.81 1.17
CA GLU A 319 -2.60 7.23 0.97
C GLU A 319 -2.12 7.88 2.28
N LYS A 320 -2.82 7.66 3.40
CA LYS A 320 -2.39 8.18 4.72
C LYS A 320 -1.04 7.60 5.16
N MET A 321 -0.82 6.31 4.94
CA MET A 321 0.43 5.65 5.27
C MET A 321 1.58 6.18 4.41
N HIS A 322 1.34 6.40 3.12
CA HIS A 322 2.29 7.02 2.20
C HIS A 322 2.63 8.47 2.59
N ASP A 323 1.63 9.25 3.02
CA ASP A 323 1.85 10.63 3.48
C ASP A 323 2.72 10.69 4.74
N HIS A 324 2.59 9.70 5.64
CA HIS A 324 3.44 9.58 6.83
C HIS A 324 4.81 8.98 6.54
N LEU A 325 4.91 8.07 5.56
CA LEU A 325 6.13 7.42 5.10
C LEU A 325 7.02 6.89 6.23
N TRP A 326 6.45 6.26 7.26
CA TRP A 326 7.19 5.82 8.45
C TRP A 326 8.36 4.90 8.14
N ILE A 327 8.26 4.08 7.09
CA ILE A 327 9.34 3.17 6.68
C ILE A 327 10.65 3.91 6.35
N ARG A 328 10.59 5.19 6.00
CA ARG A 328 11.76 6.05 5.75
C ARG A 328 12.13 6.94 6.92
N SER A 329 11.42 6.86 8.04
CA SER A 329 11.68 7.67 9.22
C SER A 329 12.92 7.13 9.98
N PRO A 330 13.76 8.00 10.57
CA PRO A 330 14.78 7.55 11.50
C PRO A 330 14.20 6.85 12.74
N ALA A 331 12.92 7.10 13.05
CA ALA A 331 12.26 6.60 14.24
C ALA A 331 11.44 5.33 14.02
N VAL A 332 11.50 4.72 12.82
CA VAL A 332 10.58 3.65 12.39
C VAL A 332 10.46 2.50 13.39
N ASP A 333 11.57 2.04 13.97
CA ASP A 333 11.58 0.98 14.98
C ASP A 333 10.74 1.38 16.22
N GLY A 334 11.04 2.55 16.80
CA GLY A 334 10.31 3.08 17.96
C GLY A 334 8.84 3.36 17.66
N THR A 335 8.53 3.85 16.46
CA THR A 335 7.14 4.04 15.99
C THR A 335 6.38 2.73 15.96
N LEU A 336 6.93 1.70 15.34
CA LEU A 336 6.28 0.39 15.26
C LEU A 336 6.16 -0.28 16.62
N ARG A 337 7.19 -0.17 17.48
CA ARG A 337 7.15 -0.67 18.86
C ARG A 337 6.01 -0.02 19.66
N ARG A 338 5.89 1.31 19.63
CA ARG A 338 4.79 2.04 20.30
C ARG A 338 3.42 1.67 19.71
N ALA A 339 3.33 1.52 18.39
CA ALA A 339 2.10 1.11 17.72
C ALA A 339 1.62 -0.27 18.19
N ILE A 340 2.54 -1.23 18.35
CA ILE A 340 2.24 -2.58 18.84
C ILE A 340 1.76 -2.56 20.29
N ASP A 341 2.44 -1.83 21.18
CA ASP A 341 2.01 -1.64 22.58
C ASP A 341 0.61 -1.02 22.66
N ARG A 342 0.35 0.02 21.85
CA ARG A 342 -0.97 0.68 21.79
C ARG A 342 -2.04 -0.25 21.21
N TYR A 343 -1.70 -1.10 20.26
CA TYR A 343 -2.60 -2.12 19.71
C TYR A 343 -2.96 -3.19 20.76
N GLU A 344 -2.01 -3.63 21.58
CA GLU A 344 -2.29 -4.57 22.68
C GLU A 344 -3.27 -3.98 23.69
N LYS A 345 -3.07 -2.72 24.09
CA LYS A 345 -4.02 -1.97 24.93
C LYS A 345 -5.39 -1.79 24.26
N PHE A 346 -5.40 -1.56 22.95
CA PHE A 346 -6.63 -1.46 22.18
C PHE A 346 -7.42 -2.78 22.17
N LEU A 347 -6.75 -3.94 22.09
CA LEU A 347 -7.40 -5.24 22.24
C LEU A 347 -7.98 -5.45 23.64
N GLN A 348 -7.30 -4.97 24.69
CA GLN A 348 -7.84 -4.98 26.04
C GLN A 348 -9.13 -4.16 26.15
N LEU A 349 -9.21 -3.00 25.48
CA LEU A 349 -10.46 -2.22 25.48
C LEU A 349 -11.63 -2.99 24.86
N PHE A 350 -11.42 -3.85 23.85
CA PHE A 350 -12.50 -4.69 23.31
C PHE A 350 -13.03 -5.70 24.34
N ARG A 351 -12.16 -6.18 25.24
CA ARG A 351 -12.51 -7.09 26.33
C ARG A 351 -13.28 -6.35 27.43
N ASP A 352 -12.79 -5.18 27.84
CA ASP A 352 -13.35 -4.41 28.95
C ASP A 352 -14.67 -3.73 28.56
N TYR A 353 -14.83 -3.38 27.28
CA TYR A 353 -16.00 -2.67 26.74
C TYR A 353 -16.63 -3.39 25.53
N PRO A 354 -17.14 -4.62 25.70
CA PRO A 354 -17.53 -5.49 24.59
C PRO A 354 -18.71 -4.98 23.74
N LYS A 355 -19.51 -4.04 24.27
CA LYS A 355 -20.65 -3.41 23.59
C LYS A 355 -20.28 -2.11 22.87
N THR A 356 -19.04 -1.64 23.02
CA THR A 356 -18.59 -0.37 22.45
C THR A 356 -17.95 -0.60 21.10
N THR A 357 -18.33 0.21 20.11
CA THR A 357 -17.59 0.29 18.85
C THR A 357 -16.35 1.15 19.07
N LEU A 358 -15.18 0.52 19.07
CA LEU A 358 -13.89 1.21 19.22
C LEU A 358 -13.34 1.59 17.83
N VAL A 359 -12.66 2.74 17.75
CA VAL A 359 -12.09 3.27 16.50
C VAL A 359 -10.57 3.40 16.66
N PRO A 360 -9.76 2.68 15.86
CA PRO A 360 -8.31 2.71 15.99
C PRO A 360 -7.71 4.06 15.54
N THR A 361 -6.59 4.47 16.15
CA THR A 361 -5.69 5.47 15.57
C THR A 361 -4.89 4.88 14.40
N LEU A 362 -4.23 5.72 13.59
CA LEU A 362 -3.56 5.26 12.35
C LEU A 362 -2.48 4.20 12.61
N ASP A 363 -1.68 4.38 13.66
CA ASP A 363 -0.64 3.44 14.13
C ASP A 363 -1.25 2.11 14.61
N VAL A 364 -2.33 2.18 15.40
CA VAL A 364 -3.06 0.99 15.87
C VAL A 364 -3.70 0.24 14.71
N ASP A 365 -4.27 0.95 13.73
CA ASP A 365 -4.91 0.36 12.54
C ASP A 365 -3.87 -0.33 11.64
N LEU A 366 -2.65 0.20 11.52
CA LEU A 366 -1.55 -0.49 10.82
C LEU A 366 -1.26 -1.86 11.44
N VAL A 367 -1.07 -1.92 12.77
CA VAL A 367 -0.79 -3.19 13.46
C VAL A 367 -1.98 -4.13 13.35
N TRP A 368 -3.21 -3.61 13.45
CA TRP A 368 -4.41 -4.41 13.26
C TRP A 368 -4.49 -5.02 11.85
N HIS A 369 -4.22 -4.24 10.80
CA HIS A 369 -4.16 -4.75 9.42
C HIS A 369 -3.07 -5.80 9.24
N THR A 370 -1.89 -5.61 9.85
CA THR A 370 -0.82 -6.62 9.83
C THR A 370 -1.30 -7.92 10.49
N HIS A 371 -2.01 -7.84 11.61
CA HIS A 371 -2.53 -9.00 12.32
C HIS A 371 -3.61 -9.75 11.49
N LEU A 372 -4.50 -9.00 10.83
CA LEU A 372 -5.54 -9.57 9.95
C LEU A 372 -4.95 -10.37 8.78
N CYS A 373 -3.71 -10.10 8.38
CA CYS A 373 -3.00 -10.83 7.33
C CYS A 373 -2.53 -12.23 7.75
N ASN A 374 -2.77 -12.65 9.00
CA ASN A 374 -2.60 -14.02 9.48
C ASN A 374 -3.92 -14.54 10.09
N PRO A 375 -4.85 -15.08 9.29
CA PRO A 375 -6.21 -15.41 9.74
C PRO A 375 -6.29 -16.36 10.93
N GLU A 376 -5.41 -17.36 11.00
CA GLU A 376 -5.40 -18.33 12.11
C GLU A 376 -4.90 -17.69 13.39
N GLN A 377 -3.76 -16.99 13.34
CA GLN A 377 -3.18 -16.29 14.48
C GLN A 377 -4.15 -15.21 14.99
N TYR A 378 -4.73 -14.42 14.09
CA TYR A 378 -5.71 -13.39 14.43
C TYR A 378 -6.90 -13.95 15.20
N ARG A 379 -7.48 -15.06 14.73
CA ARG A 379 -8.63 -15.68 15.38
C ARG A 379 -8.28 -16.19 16.78
N THR A 380 -7.14 -16.86 16.93
CA THR A 380 -6.70 -17.41 18.22
C THR A 380 -6.40 -16.29 19.21
N SER A 381 -5.61 -15.30 18.79
CA SER A 381 -5.19 -14.16 19.62
C SER A 381 -6.38 -13.31 20.10
N LEU A 382 -7.39 -13.10 19.26
CA LEU A 382 -8.57 -12.30 19.60
C LEU A 382 -9.47 -12.97 20.64
N VAL A 383 -9.60 -14.30 20.59
CA VAL A 383 -10.34 -15.04 21.62
C VAL A 383 -9.64 -14.89 22.98
N GLU A 384 -8.32 -14.95 23.01
CA GLU A 384 -7.53 -14.83 24.24
C GLU A 384 -7.52 -13.40 24.80
N ARG A 385 -7.28 -12.40 23.94
CA ARG A 385 -7.05 -11.00 24.35
C ARG A 385 -8.32 -10.18 24.41
N ALA A 386 -9.17 -10.27 23.40
CA ALA A 386 -10.42 -9.52 23.30
C ALA A 386 -11.64 -10.29 23.84
N GLY A 387 -11.48 -11.58 24.17
CA GLY A 387 -12.56 -12.46 24.66
C GLY A 387 -13.56 -12.89 23.60
N ARG A 388 -13.38 -12.45 22.35
CA ARG A 388 -14.27 -12.74 21.21
C ARG A 388 -13.57 -12.41 19.90
N MET A 389 -14.11 -12.92 18.80
CA MET A 389 -13.74 -12.42 17.47
C MET A 389 -14.15 -10.95 17.33
N VAL A 390 -13.27 -10.14 16.74
CA VAL A 390 -13.53 -8.74 16.39
C VAL A 390 -13.43 -8.63 14.87
N ASN A 391 -14.50 -8.13 14.25
CA ASN A 391 -14.49 -7.84 12.83
C ASN A 391 -13.91 -6.44 12.57
N HIS A 392 -13.17 -6.29 11.48
CA HIS A 392 -12.69 -4.99 10.98
C HIS A 392 -13.70 -4.48 9.94
N ASP A 393 -14.68 -3.69 10.41
CA ASP A 393 -15.73 -3.17 9.52
C ASP A 393 -15.34 -1.81 8.94
N ASP A 394 -14.69 -1.85 7.77
CA ASP A 394 -14.27 -0.67 7.01
C ASP A 394 -15.42 0.02 6.23
N LYS A 395 -16.67 -0.44 6.39
CA LYS A 395 -17.86 0.11 5.69
C LYS A 395 -18.55 1.23 6.49
N LEU A 396 -18.08 1.50 7.71
CA LEU A 396 -18.65 2.51 8.61
C LEU A 396 -18.39 3.94 8.11
N GLY A 397 -19.43 4.79 8.17
CA GLY A 397 -19.36 6.18 7.69
C GLY A 397 -18.58 7.11 8.62
N LYS A 398 -17.95 8.16 8.04
CA LYS A 398 -17.08 9.11 8.78
C LYS A 398 -17.75 9.72 10.03
N SER A 399 -18.96 10.28 9.89
CA SER A 399 -19.67 10.92 11.02
C SER A 399 -19.99 9.95 12.16
N PHE A 400 -20.21 8.67 11.83
CA PHE A 400 -20.43 7.61 12.81
C PHE A 400 -19.14 7.26 13.56
N LEU A 401 -18.00 7.29 12.87
CA LEU A 401 -16.68 7.03 13.43
C LEU A 401 -16.17 8.18 14.30
N ASP A 402 -16.39 9.44 13.91
CA ASP A 402 -15.90 10.61 14.66
C ASP A 402 -16.40 10.59 16.12
N ILE A 403 -17.70 10.38 16.34
CA ILE A 403 -18.30 10.29 17.70
C ILE A 403 -17.70 9.13 18.53
N ARG A 404 -17.39 8.02 17.87
CA ARG A 404 -16.86 6.82 18.53
C ARG A 404 -15.37 6.91 18.78
N PHE A 405 -14.66 7.69 17.97
CA PHE A 405 -13.26 8.02 18.19
C PHE A 405 -13.10 8.78 19.50
N ASP A 406 -13.92 9.81 19.74
CA ASP A 406 -13.91 10.55 21.02
C ASP A 406 -14.15 9.62 22.21
N LYS A 407 -15.10 8.68 22.07
CA LYS A 407 -15.34 7.69 23.13
C LYS A 407 -14.17 6.75 23.33
N THR A 408 -13.56 6.26 22.26
CA THR A 408 -12.37 5.39 22.33
C THR A 408 -11.22 6.11 23.02
N GLN A 409 -11.01 7.39 22.71
CA GLN A 409 -10.00 8.23 23.34
C GLN A 409 -10.24 8.38 24.84
N GLU A 410 -11.48 8.67 25.26
CA GLU A 410 -11.85 8.76 26.67
C GLU A 410 -11.55 7.44 27.41
N LEU A 411 -11.99 6.31 26.84
CA LEU A 411 -11.79 4.98 27.43
C LEU A 411 -10.30 4.61 27.54
N PHE A 412 -9.50 4.92 26.52
CA PHE A 412 -8.06 4.67 26.53
C PHE A 412 -7.35 5.49 27.59
N GLN A 413 -7.71 6.77 27.74
CA GLN A 413 -7.16 7.65 28.77
C GLN A 413 -7.53 7.17 30.18
N ILE A 414 -8.77 6.73 30.40
CA ILE A 414 -9.22 6.19 31.69
C ILE A 414 -8.49 4.89 32.03
N ALA A 415 -8.35 3.98 31.06
CA ALA A 415 -7.78 2.66 31.29
C ALA A 415 -6.26 2.69 31.48
N PHE A 416 -5.54 3.54 30.74
CA PHE A 416 -4.08 3.47 30.66
C PHE A 416 -3.35 4.76 31.08
N GLY A 417 -4.08 5.84 31.37
CA GLY A 417 -3.48 7.13 31.71
C GLY A 417 -2.72 7.79 30.54
N GLN A 418 -2.93 7.33 29.31
CA GLN A 418 -2.19 7.74 28.12
C GLN A 418 -3.08 8.45 27.11
N GLN A 419 -2.51 9.42 26.39
CA GLN A 419 -3.22 10.09 25.31
C GLN A 419 -3.46 9.13 24.15
N TYR A 420 -4.70 9.09 23.66
CA TYR A 420 -5.03 8.26 22.51
C TYR A 420 -4.64 8.94 21.20
N HIS A 421 -5.08 10.18 20.97
CA HIS A 421 -4.72 10.91 19.77
C HIS A 421 -3.36 11.61 19.94
N VAL A 422 -2.32 11.09 19.28
CA VAL A 422 -0.96 11.63 19.29
C VAL A 422 -0.51 12.01 17.87
N CYS A 423 0.50 12.88 17.75
CA CYS A 423 1.10 13.19 16.46
C CYS A 423 2.10 12.11 16.05
N LEU A 424 1.93 11.57 14.85
CA LEU A 424 2.74 10.46 14.31
C LEU A 424 3.71 10.90 13.21
N CYS A 425 4.07 12.19 13.16
CA CYS A 425 5.04 12.70 12.18
C CYS A 425 6.48 12.29 12.56
N TRP A 426 7.42 12.35 11.61
CA TRP A 426 8.81 11.92 11.82
C TRP A 426 9.47 12.63 13.00
N ASP A 427 9.24 13.94 13.17
CA ASP A 427 9.86 14.74 14.23
C ASP A 427 9.34 14.30 15.60
N CYS A 428 8.01 14.18 15.77
CA CYS A 428 7.40 13.79 17.04
C CYS A 428 7.79 12.36 17.43
N GLU A 429 7.79 11.44 16.47
CA GLU A 429 8.18 10.05 16.70
C GLU A 429 9.68 9.93 17.02
N ALA A 430 10.54 10.69 16.34
CA ALA A 430 11.97 10.70 16.61
C ALA A 430 12.32 11.32 17.96
N VAL A 431 11.62 12.40 18.36
CA VAL A 431 11.77 12.96 19.71
C VAL A 431 11.34 11.93 20.76
N SER A 432 10.19 11.27 20.56
CA SER A 432 9.69 10.25 21.48
C SER A 432 10.69 9.10 21.64
N SER A 433 11.23 8.58 20.53
CA SER A 433 12.26 7.52 20.56
C SER A 433 13.55 7.97 21.24
N ALA A 434 13.99 9.21 21.03
CA ALA A 434 15.18 9.75 21.68
C ALA A 434 14.98 9.96 23.19
N MET A 435 13.79 10.41 23.61
CA MET A 435 13.43 10.54 25.03
C MET A 435 13.35 9.18 25.73
N GLU A 436 12.76 8.17 25.09
CA GLU A 436 12.75 6.79 25.61
C GLU A 436 14.16 6.24 25.81
N ALA A 437 15.06 6.45 24.84
CA ALA A 437 16.45 6.03 24.95
C ALA A 437 17.21 6.79 26.05
N PHE A 438 16.92 8.08 26.23
CA PHE A 438 17.50 8.87 27.32
C PHE A 438 17.05 8.35 28.69
N VAL A 439 15.75 8.14 28.89
CA VAL A 439 15.20 7.62 30.15
C VAL A 439 15.73 6.22 30.46
N ALA A 440 15.94 5.37 29.46
CA ALA A 440 16.48 4.03 29.67
C ALA A 440 17.96 4.01 30.12
N ASN A 441 18.72 5.09 29.86
CA ASN A 441 20.15 5.17 30.13
C ASN A 441 20.51 5.92 31.43
N TYR A 442 19.56 6.64 32.05
CA TYR A 442 19.80 7.39 33.28
C TYR A 442 19.09 6.73 34.48
N ASP A 443 19.83 6.51 35.56
CA ASP A 443 19.26 6.19 36.88
C ASP A 443 18.52 7.43 37.40
N MET A 444 17.32 7.25 37.96
CA MET A 444 16.29 8.27 38.23
C MET A 444 16.64 9.37 39.26
N ASP A 445 17.91 9.54 39.66
CA ASP A 445 18.31 10.31 40.84
C ASP A 445 18.91 11.71 40.57
N ILE A 446 18.89 12.24 39.33
CA ILE A 446 19.43 13.58 39.03
C ILE A 446 18.41 14.41 38.23
N ILE A 447 17.67 15.28 38.92
CA ILE A 447 16.54 16.06 38.35
C ILE A 447 16.98 17.46 37.88
N ASP A 448 18.11 17.99 38.35
CA ASP A 448 18.47 19.40 38.14
C ASP A 448 19.15 19.72 36.78
N ASP A 449 19.63 18.72 36.01
CA ASP A 449 20.27 18.91 34.69
C ASP A 449 19.35 18.56 33.47
N VAL A 450 18.13 18.09 33.72
CA VAL A 450 17.24 17.48 32.69
C VAL A 450 16.80 18.46 31.60
N ASP A 451 16.60 19.75 31.92
CA ASP A 451 16.10 20.72 30.94
C ASP A 451 17.17 21.10 29.89
N CYS A 452 18.47 21.10 30.22
CA CYS A 452 19.53 21.38 29.25
C CYS A 452 19.82 20.19 28.32
N ASP A 453 19.66 18.97 28.84
CA ASP A 453 19.79 17.74 28.06
C ASP A 453 18.64 17.54 27.08
N ALA A 454 17.42 17.93 27.46
CA ALA A 454 16.25 17.86 26.59
C ALA A 454 16.40 18.70 25.31
N ASP A 455 16.90 19.94 25.41
CA ASP A 455 17.11 20.81 24.25
C ASP A 455 18.22 20.27 23.32
N ASN A 456 19.27 19.68 23.89
CA ASN A 456 20.32 19.02 23.11
C ASN A 456 19.79 17.79 22.36
N ILE A 457 18.93 16.98 23.00
CA ILE A 457 18.26 15.84 22.36
C ILE A 457 17.41 16.31 21.18
N VAL A 458 16.58 17.34 21.40
CA VAL A 458 15.69 17.87 20.35
C VAL A 458 16.50 18.38 19.15
N LYS A 459 17.61 19.09 19.38
CA LYS A 459 18.48 19.57 18.30
C LYS A 459 19.10 18.41 17.51
N LYS A 460 19.58 17.37 18.20
CA LYS A 460 20.13 16.17 17.55
C LYS A 460 19.08 15.44 16.71
N VAL A 461 17.86 15.32 17.24
CA VAL A 461 16.72 14.75 16.50
C VAL A 461 16.39 15.56 15.26
N GLU A 462 16.40 16.89 15.36
CA GLU A 462 16.14 17.77 14.23
C GLU A 462 17.18 17.58 13.11
N GLU A 463 18.46 17.53 13.45
CA GLU A 463 19.55 17.24 12.49
C GLU A 463 19.39 15.86 11.85
N ASP A 464 19.00 14.86 12.64
CA ASP A 464 18.80 13.48 12.21
C ASP A 464 17.64 13.38 11.19
N VAL A 465 16.47 13.92 11.55
CA VAL A 465 15.27 13.95 10.69
C VAL A 465 15.53 14.75 9.40
N ARG A 466 16.24 15.88 9.47
CA ARG A 466 16.62 16.67 8.28
C ARG A 466 17.46 15.86 7.31
N TYR A 467 18.41 15.07 7.79
CA TYR A 467 19.19 14.18 6.91
C TYR A 467 18.32 13.12 6.24
N TYR A 468 17.44 12.44 6.99
CA TYR A 468 16.55 11.42 6.40
C TYR A 468 15.61 12.03 5.36
N ARG A 469 15.11 13.26 5.57
CA ARG A 469 14.36 14.02 4.55
C ARG A 469 15.21 14.30 3.31
N ALA A 470 16.47 14.72 3.47
CA ALA A 470 17.37 14.94 2.35
C ALA A 470 17.61 13.66 1.54
N VAL A 471 17.77 12.51 2.21
CA VAL A 471 17.86 11.19 1.56
C VAL A 471 16.60 10.88 0.75
N GLU A 472 15.42 11.04 1.33
CA GLU A 472 14.16 10.76 0.64
C GLU A 472 13.93 11.70 -0.55
N ILE A 473 14.28 12.98 -0.44
CA ILE A 473 14.21 13.93 -1.56
C ILE A 473 15.17 13.51 -2.69
N ALA A 474 16.39 13.10 -2.37
CA ALA A 474 17.36 12.62 -3.36
C ALA A 474 16.84 11.37 -4.09
N ARG A 475 16.25 10.42 -3.32
CA ARG A 475 15.62 9.20 -3.83
C ARG A 475 14.50 9.51 -4.82
N ARG A 476 13.57 10.39 -4.46
CA ARG A 476 12.45 10.84 -5.33
C ARG A 476 12.93 11.56 -6.60
N LYS A 477 14.07 12.24 -6.54
CA LYS A 477 14.70 12.89 -7.70
C LYS A 477 15.52 11.92 -8.57
N GLY A 478 15.70 10.67 -8.15
CA GLY A 478 16.53 9.70 -8.86
C GLY A 478 18.01 10.06 -8.90
N VAL A 479 18.51 10.82 -7.91
CA VAL A 479 19.92 11.20 -7.80
C VAL A 479 20.63 10.39 -6.71
N ALA A 480 21.96 10.43 -6.68
CA ALA A 480 22.76 9.79 -5.65
C ALA A 480 22.36 10.28 -4.24
N LEU A 481 22.27 9.34 -3.30
CA LEU A 481 21.84 9.65 -1.93
C LEU A 481 22.91 10.44 -1.17
N PRO A 482 22.53 11.38 -0.29
CA PRO A 482 23.46 12.08 0.57
C PRO A 482 24.07 11.11 1.59
N ILE A 483 25.33 11.38 1.97
CA ILE A 483 26.06 10.68 3.03
C ILE A 483 26.19 11.56 4.27
N ARG A 484 26.36 10.94 5.44
CA ARG A 484 26.59 11.63 6.72
C ARG A 484 28.06 11.89 6.97
#